data_AF-W2IBY4-F1
#
_entry.id   AF-W2IBY4-F1
#
_cell.length_a   1.000
_cell.length_b   1.000
_cell.length_c   1.000
_cell.angle_alpha   90.00
_cell.angle_beta   90.00
_cell.angle_gamma   90.00
#
_symmetry.space_group_name_H-M   'P 1'
#
loop_
_entity.id
_entity.type
_entity.pdbx_description
1 polymer ?
#
loop_
_entity_poly.entity_id
_entity_poly.type
_entity_poly.pdbx_seq_one_letter_code
_entity_poly.pdbx_strand_id
1 'polypeptide(L)'
;MILVCYCLSAFKFDRAKLTINLAAFPQGWMEQSASTIADPVQTVVIYKTLKSLRISSVFNFFTRMGINVTLWFKLHRITNFMNNPRSQTSSIYPKRNRVAASSLVVFTLLVIVYVEESTRTSARACYPHPECVMNARRWIMLEKDSLTQCPCLALIDNDIAPKTYAEWMNPKNVTTKVAQLATTGFLQIVQLTNRKLEVIPEELRGCTDMRYISLVYTHTQTFPVWIHELTQLEYLRVEGKPTVGLVSLPADMFDEMSSLTTLHLGSNVALTQLPSFHGLTSLKMLAVAVSLSLLELPAFDSLHKLERLIIAIAPQLDSLPDFLPIHDLKSFVTIDRGMWCCNGFLGECDLQNPLCGVHPVWGSPAATCLPANRTAS
;
A
#
# COMPACT_ATOMS: atom_id res chain seq x y z
N MET A 1 -21.44 16.25 -10.98
CA MET A 1 -21.90 15.82 -12.32
C MET A 1 -21.35 16.69 -13.43
N ILE A 2 -21.40 18.02 -13.36
CA ILE A 2 -20.88 18.90 -14.44
C ILE A 2 -19.42 18.61 -14.78
N LEU A 3 -18.55 18.45 -13.78
CA LEU A 3 -17.14 18.09 -14.02
C LEU A 3 -17.00 16.70 -14.65
N VAL A 4 -17.83 15.73 -14.27
CA VAL A 4 -17.80 14.37 -14.83
C VAL A 4 -18.32 14.37 -16.26
N CYS A 5 -19.41 15.11 -16.54
CA CYS A 5 -19.93 15.31 -17.89
C CYS A 5 -18.94 16.07 -18.77
N TYR A 6 -18.29 17.11 -18.23
CA TYR A 6 -17.23 17.86 -18.90
C TYR A 6 -16.01 16.99 -19.18
N CYS A 7 -15.55 16.19 -18.21
CA CYS A 7 -14.47 15.24 -18.42
C CYS A 7 -14.87 14.20 -19.48
N LEU A 8 -16.08 13.65 -19.42
CA LEU A 8 -16.58 12.71 -20.44
C LEU A 8 -16.73 13.35 -21.83
N SER A 9 -17.04 14.64 -21.93
CA SER A 9 -17.20 15.34 -23.20
C SER A 9 -15.88 15.90 -23.76
N ALA A 10 -14.96 16.31 -22.89
CA ALA A 10 -13.72 17.01 -23.25
C ALA A 10 -12.52 16.06 -23.33
N PHE A 11 -12.44 15.02 -22.48
CA PHE A 11 -11.42 13.98 -22.62
C PHE A 11 -11.89 12.94 -23.63
N LYS A 12 -11.54 13.15 -24.91
CA LYS A 12 -11.53 12.08 -25.91
C LYS A 12 -10.39 11.12 -25.59
N PHE A 13 -10.70 10.12 -24.77
CA PHE A 13 -9.79 9.01 -24.52
C PHE A 13 -10.05 7.94 -25.59
N ASP A 14 -9.02 7.61 -26.37
CA ASP A 14 -9.12 6.61 -27.44
C ASP A 14 -9.29 5.21 -26.84
N ARG A 15 -10.55 4.78 -26.74
CA ARG A 15 -10.90 3.48 -26.16
C ARG A 15 -10.36 2.32 -26.99
N ALA A 16 -10.22 2.48 -28.31
CA ALA A 16 -9.64 1.43 -29.15
C ALA A 16 -8.16 1.24 -28.83
N LYS A 17 -7.41 2.34 -28.67
CA LYS A 17 -6.01 2.29 -28.21
C LYS A 17 -5.88 1.71 -26.80
N LEU A 18 -6.81 2.01 -25.89
CA LEU A 18 -6.83 1.37 -24.56
C LEU A 18 -7.05 -0.14 -24.67
N THR A 19 -8.01 -0.60 -25.48
CA THR A 19 -8.27 -2.03 -25.66
C THR A 19 -7.06 -2.74 -26.25
N ILE A 20 -6.38 -2.13 -27.22
CA ILE A 20 -5.12 -2.65 -27.78
C ILE A 20 -4.04 -2.70 -26.68
N ASN A 21 -3.88 -1.63 -25.90
CA ASN A 21 -2.90 -1.61 -24.81
C ASN A 21 -3.22 -2.63 -23.71
N LEU A 22 -4.49 -2.88 -23.40
CA LEU A 22 -4.90 -3.90 -22.42
C LEU A 22 -4.69 -5.33 -22.95
N ALA A 23 -4.72 -5.52 -24.27
CA ALA A 23 -4.38 -6.79 -24.90
C ALA A 23 -2.86 -7.00 -25.02
N ALA A 24 -2.10 -5.92 -25.26
CA ALA A 24 -0.65 -5.96 -25.44
C ALA A 24 0.13 -5.95 -24.11
N PHE A 25 -0.39 -5.25 -23.10
CA PHE A 25 0.24 -5.13 -21.79
C PHE A 25 -0.65 -5.76 -20.72
N PRO A 26 -0.14 -6.69 -19.90
CA PRO A 26 -0.95 -7.31 -18.86
C PRO A 26 -1.42 -6.25 -17.85
N GLN A 27 -2.68 -6.32 -17.44
CA GLN A 27 -3.33 -5.39 -16.50
C GLN A 27 -2.50 -5.25 -15.22
N GLY A 28 -1.96 -4.06 -14.92
CA GLY A 28 -1.00 -3.82 -13.82
C GLY A 28 0.44 -3.51 -14.26
N TRP A 29 0.79 -3.73 -15.54
CA TRP A 29 2.14 -3.45 -16.06
C TRP A 29 2.45 -1.94 -16.04
N MET A 30 1.51 -1.10 -16.47
CA MET A 30 1.67 0.35 -16.39
C MET A 30 1.80 0.82 -14.94
N GLU A 31 1.01 0.30 -14.01
CA GLU A 31 1.08 0.67 -12.60
C GLU A 31 2.45 0.30 -12.00
N GLN A 32 2.99 -0.87 -12.37
CA GLN A 32 4.30 -1.31 -11.92
C GLN A 32 5.43 -0.48 -12.55
N SER A 33 5.43 -0.28 -13.87
CA SER A 33 6.40 0.57 -14.56
C SER A 33 6.29 2.04 -14.16
N ALA A 34 5.09 2.52 -13.85
CA ALA A 34 4.90 3.87 -13.32
C ALA A 34 5.42 3.96 -11.89
N SER A 35 5.20 2.95 -11.04
CA SER A 35 5.69 2.95 -9.66
C SER A 35 7.22 2.94 -9.55
N THR A 36 7.94 2.44 -10.56
CA THR A 36 9.40 2.47 -10.59
C THR A 36 9.97 3.81 -11.05
N ILE A 37 9.19 4.61 -11.79
CA ILE A 37 9.64 5.88 -12.38
C ILE A 37 9.08 7.09 -11.61
N ALA A 38 7.87 6.97 -11.07
CA ALA A 38 7.17 8.07 -10.42
C ALA A 38 7.77 8.39 -9.06
N ASP A 39 7.85 9.69 -8.75
CA ASP A 39 8.23 10.15 -7.42
C ASP A 39 7.22 9.60 -6.39
N PRO A 40 7.65 8.79 -5.41
CA PRO A 40 6.76 8.21 -4.41
C PRO A 40 6.04 9.28 -3.57
N VAL A 41 6.69 10.42 -3.34
CA VAL A 41 6.12 11.57 -2.62
C VAL A 41 4.91 12.11 -3.38
N GLN A 42 5.11 12.46 -4.66
CA GLN A 42 4.03 12.97 -5.52
C GLN A 42 2.91 11.95 -5.69
N THR A 43 3.28 10.68 -5.87
CA THR A 43 2.34 9.58 -6.06
C THR A 43 1.41 9.45 -4.86
N VAL A 44 1.96 9.40 -3.64
CA VAL A 44 1.15 9.32 -2.41
C VAL A 44 0.23 10.53 -2.25
N VAL A 45 0.74 11.74 -2.49
CA VAL A 45 -0.06 12.98 -2.42
C VAL A 45 -1.22 12.94 -3.42
N ILE A 46 -0.97 12.57 -4.67
CA ILE A 46 -1.98 12.49 -5.73
C ILE A 46 -3.01 11.42 -5.37
N TYR A 47 -2.60 10.20 -5.05
CA TYR A 47 -3.52 9.11 -4.73
C TYR A 47 -4.39 9.43 -3.53
N LYS A 48 -3.83 10.00 -2.45
CA LYS A 48 -4.61 10.41 -1.28
C LYS A 48 -5.61 11.52 -1.61
N THR A 49 -5.18 12.51 -2.39
CA THR A 49 -6.06 13.61 -2.84
C THR A 49 -7.20 13.09 -3.71
N LEU A 50 -6.91 12.26 -4.72
CA LEU A 50 -7.93 11.63 -5.56
C LEU A 50 -8.87 10.73 -4.75
N LYS A 51 -8.35 9.94 -3.80
CA LYS A 51 -9.16 9.08 -2.92
C LYS A 51 -10.11 9.92 -2.06
N SER A 52 -9.70 11.10 -1.60
CA SER A 52 -10.57 12.06 -0.88
C SER A 52 -11.67 12.69 -1.75
N LEU A 53 -11.42 12.80 -3.06
CA LEU A 53 -12.41 13.32 -4.01
C LEU A 53 -13.47 12.28 -4.37
N ARG A 54 -13.14 10.98 -4.23
CA ARG A 54 -14.05 9.87 -4.51
C ARG A 54 -15.22 9.85 -3.52
N ILE A 55 -16.42 9.64 -4.07
CA ILE A 55 -17.61 9.36 -3.26
C ILE A 55 -17.52 7.90 -2.83
N SER A 56 -17.03 7.69 -1.61
CA SER A 56 -16.80 6.34 -1.06
C SER A 56 -17.99 5.81 -0.25
N SER A 57 -18.93 6.67 0.15
CA SER A 57 -20.08 6.27 0.96
C SER A 57 -21.38 6.85 0.45
N VAL A 58 -22.48 6.15 0.74
CA VAL A 58 -23.86 6.58 0.44
C VAL A 58 -24.15 7.95 1.08
N PHE A 59 -23.66 8.16 2.30
CA PHE A 59 -23.77 9.47 2.96
C PHE A 59 -23.01 10.57 2.23
N ASN A 60 -21.77 10.32 1.78
CA ASN A 60 -20.98 11.27 0.98
C ASN A 60 -21.66 11.57 -0.36
N PHE A 61 -22.33 10.57 -0.96
CA PHE A 61 -23.13 10.75 -2.16
C PHE A 61 -24.28 11.74 -1.92
N PHE A 62 -25.11 11.47 -0.91
CA PHE A 62 -26.28 12.31 -0.63
C PHE A 62 -25.90 13.71 -0.16
N THR A 63 -24.84 13.86 0.64
CA THR A 63 -24.37 15.19 1.06
C THR A 63 -23.87 16.01 -0.13
N ARG A 64 -23.03 15.44 -1.01
CA ARG A 64 -22.52 16.14 -2.19
C ARG A 64 -23.60 16.40 -3.23
N MET A 65 -24.50 15.45 -3.45
CA MET A 65 -25.58 15.63 -4.43
C MET A 65 -26.64 16.61 -3.90
N GLY A 66 -26.96 16.57 -2.61
CA GLY A 66 -27.85 17.52 -1.96
C GLY A 66 -27.38 18.97 -2.07
N ILE A 67 -26.08 19.23 -1.89
CA ILE A 67 -25.51 20.57 -2.08
C ILE A 67 -25.68 21.05 -3.53
N ASN A 68 -25.44 20.19 -4.52
CA ASN A 68 -25.61 20.56 -5.93
C ASN A 68 -27.07 20.78 -6.32
N VAL A 69 -27.99 19.92 -5.84
CA VAL A 69 -29.43 20.04 -6.09
C VAL A 69 -30.00 21.33 -5.48
N THR A 70 -29.61 21.66 -4.25
CA THR A 70 -30.04 22.92 -3.61
C THR A 70 -29.53 24.16 -4.35
N LEU A 71 -28.30 24.11 -4.88
CA LEU A 71 -27.71 25.19 -5.66
C LEU A 71 -28.41 25.34 -7.02
N TRP A 72 -28.75 24.23 -7.68
CA TRP A 72 -29.56 24.22 -8.91
C TRP A 72 -30.96 24.80 -8.69
N PHE A 73 -31.65 24.38 -7.61
CA PHE A 73 -32.96 24.94 -7.25
C PHE A 73 -32.90 26.45 -7.00
N LYS A 74 -31.83 26.94 -6.37
CA LYS A 74 -31.61 28.38 -6.18
C LYS A 74 -31.41 29.12 -7.51
N LEU A 75 -30.57 28.59 -8.40
CA LEU A 75 -30.33 29.19 -9.72
C LEU A 75 -31.58 29.23 -10.60
N HIS A 76 -32.34 28.12 -10.64
CA HIS A 76 -33.60 28.08 -11.39
C HIS A 76 -34.62 29.09 -10.85
N ARG A 77 -34.66 29.30 -9.53
CA ARG A 77 -35.52 30.33 -8.95
C ARG A 77 -35.09 31.74 -9.33
N ILE A 78 -33.79 32.01 -9.36
CA ILE A 78 -33.26 33.32 -9.78
C ILE A 78 -33.61 33.59 -11.25
N THR A 79 -33.47 32.60 -12.14
CA THR A 79 -33.86 32.77 -13.55
C THR A 79 -35.37 32.94 -13.72
N ASN A 80 -36.19 32.18 -13.00
CA ASN A 80 -37.64 32.40 -12.98
C ASN A 80 -38.01 33.80 -12.46
N PHE A 81 -37.26 34.33 -11.49
CA PHE A 81 -37.46 35.67 -10.96
C PHE A 81 -37.11 36.76 -11.99
N MET A 82 -36.01 36.61 -12.73
CA MET A 82 -35.67 37.55 -13.81
C MET A 82 -36.71 37.55 -14.92
N ASN A 83 -37.33 36.40 -15.21
CA ASN A 83 -38.33 36.28 -16.28
C ASN A 83 -39.74 36.74 -15.88
N ASN A 84 -40.11 36.73 -14.58
CA ASN A 84 -41.45 37.10 -14.12
C ASN A 84 -41.44 37.85 -12.76
N PRO A 85 -41.15 39.17 -12.75
CA PRO A 85 -41.00 39.95 -11.52
C PRO A 85 -42.31 40.21 -10.75
N ARG A 86 -43.48 39.93 -11.35
CA ARG A 86 -44.81 40.17 -10.73
C ARG A 86 -45.40 38.96 -9.99
N SER A 87 -44.81 37.77 -10.09
CA SER A 87 -45.29 36.61 -9.34
C SER A 87 -44.70 36.61 -7.92
N GLN A 88 -45.47 37.10 -6.96
CA GLN A 88 -45.10 36.99 -5.56
C GLN A 88 -46.24 36.39 -4.76
N THR A 89 -45.97 35.30 -4.05
CA THR A 89 -46.48 35.13 -2.68
C THR A 89 -45.42 34.49 -1.76
N SER A 90 -45.36 35.09 -0.57
CA SER A 90 -44.73 34.72 0.70
C SER A 90 -43.42 33.92 0.67
N SER A 91 -42.33 34.63 1.00
CA SER A 91 -41.11 34.15 1.66
C SER A 91 -41.15 32.67 2.10
N ILE A 92 -40.45 31.81 1.37
CA ILE A 92 -40.24 30.39 1.74
C ILE A 92 -39.16 30.23 2.81
N TYR A 93 -38.36 31.27 3.05
CA TYR A 93 -37.66 31.33 4.32
C TYR A 93 -38.69 31.69 5.40
N PRO A 94 -38.80 30.90 6.49
CA PRO A 94 -39.66 31.28 7.60
C PRO A 94 -39.31 32.71 7.98
N LYS A 95 -40.32 33.59 7.99
CA LYS A 95 -40.14 34.99 8.39
C LYS A 95 -39.34 35.00 9.69
N ARG A 96 -38.09 35.46 9.58
CA ARG A 96 -37.29 35.99 10.68
C ARG A 96 -36.78 34.99 11.73
N ASN A 97 -36.36 33.78 11.37
CA ASN A 97 -35.50 33.03 12.30
C ASN A 97 -34.04 33.51 12.19
N ARG A 98 -33.82 34.79 12.56
CA ARG A 98 -32.48 35.42 12.59
C ARG A 98 -31.49 34.58 13.39
N VAL A 99 -31.98 33.91 14.44
CA VAL A 99 -31.21 32.99 15.27
C VAL A 99 -30.64 31.83 14.45
N ALA A 100 -31.43 31.19 13.59
CA ALA A 100 -30.98 30.08 12.74
C ALA A 100 -29.99 30.53 11.64
N ALA A 101 -30.21 31.72 11.07
CA ALA A 101 -29.26 32.29 10.12
C ALA A 101 -27.94 32.66 10.81
N SER A 102 -28.00 33.31 11.97
CA SER A 102 -26.85 33.63 12.80
C SER A 102 -26.11 32.37 13.26
N SER A 103 -26.80 31.31 13.65
CA SER A 103 -26.16 30.05 14.06
C SER A 103 -25.42 29.38 12.90
N LEU A 104 -25.96 29.41 11.67
CA LEU A 104 -25.27 28.90 10.49
C LEU A 104 -24.02 29.73 10.15
N VAL A 105 -24.08 31.06 10.27
CA VAL A 105 -22.91 31.93 10.06
C VAL A 105 -21.84 31.66 11.12
N VAL A 106 -22.23 31.57 12.40
CA VAL A 106 -21.30 31.22 13.50
C VAL A 106 -20.69 29.84 13.27
N PHE A 107 -21.49 28.84 12.91
CA PHE A 107 -20.98 27.50 12.59
C PHE A 107 -19.98 27.53 11.43
N THR A 108 -20.27 28.30 10.37
CA THR A 108 -19.36 28.45 9.22
C THR A 108 -18.04 29.10 9.65
N LEU A 109 -18.09 30.16 10.48
CA LEU A 109 -16.88 30.79 11.03
C LEU A 109 -16.09 29.83 11.92
N LEU A 110 -16.76 29.07 12.79
CA LEU A 110 -16.12 28.06 13.63
C LEU A 110 -15.44 26.96 12.81
N VAL A 111 -16.06 26.51 11.71
CA VAL A 111 -15.46 25.54 10.80
C VAL A 111 -14.25 26.12 10.09
N ILE A 112 -14.30 27.38 9.65
CA ILE A 112 -13.15 28.06 9.03
C ILE A 112 -11.98 28.11 10.03
N VAL A 113 -12.23 28.59 11.26
CA VAL A 113 -11.22 28.64 12.31
C VAL A 113 -10.68 27.26 12.63
N TYR A 114 -11.56 26.26 12.78
CA TYR A 114 -11.17 24.87 13.04
C TYR A 114 -10.25 24.32 11.95
N VAL A 115 -10.59 24.53 10.67
CA VAL A 115 -9.81 24.03 9.53
C VAL A 115 -8.47 24.77 9.43
N GLU A 116 -8.49 26.09 9.56
CA GLU A 116 -7.28 26.92 9.51
C GLU A 116 -6.31 26.54 10.64
N GLU A 117 -6.80 26.45 11.88
CA GLU A 117 -5.97 26.05 13.01
C GLU A 117 -5.54 24.57 12.92
N SER A 118 -6.40 23.66 12.44
CA SER A 118 -6.01 22.26 12.19
C SER A 118 -4.87 22.14 11.19
N THR A 119 -4.93 22.90 10.09
CA THR A 119 -3.87 22.88 9.07
C THR A 119 -2.59 23.53 9.57
N ARG A 120 -2.71 24.68 10.26
CA ARG A 120 -1.58 25.43 10.80
C ARG A 120 -0.83 24.67 11.88
N THR A 121 -1.54 24.12 12.88
CA THR A 121 -0.93 23.40 14.00
C THR A 121 -0.27 22.10 13.55
N SER A 122 -0.94 21.31 12.70
CA SER A 122 -0.34 20.10 12.11
C SER A 122 0.89 20.39 11.25
N ALA A 123 0.86 21.45 10.43
CA ALA A 123 2.01 21.84 9.62
C ALA A 123 3.22 22.24 10.48
N ARG A 124 2.98 22.98 11.57
CA ARG A 124 4.03 23.34 12.53
C ARG A 124 4.60 22.13 13.26
N ALA A 125 3.76 21.21 13.72
CA ALA A 125 4.20 19.99 14.40
C ALA A 125 5.11 19.14 13.51
N CYS A 126 4.77 19.02 12.23
CA CYS A 126 5.52 18.20 11.28
C CYS A 126 6.66 18.95 10.56
N TYR A 127 6.82 20.26 10.78
CA TYR A 127 7.90 21.05 10.18
C TYR A 127 9.31 20.49 10.45
N PRO A 128 9.64 19.96 11.66
CA PRO A 128 10.94 19.34 11.92
C PRO A 128 11.15 17.95 11.28
N HIS A 129 10.16 17.44 10.55
CA HIS A 129 10.13 16.09 9.99
C HIS A 129 9.88 16.16 8.47
N PRO A 130 10.88 16.53 7.65
CA PRO A 130 10.71 16.64 6.20
C PRO A 130 10.32 15.33 5.52
N GLU A 131 10.68 14.19 6.10
CA GLU A 131 10.26 12.85 5.68
C GLU A 131 8.76 12.59 5.88
N CYS A 132 8.07 13.40 6.69
CA CYS A 132 6.62 13.36 6.80
C CYS A 132 5.97 14.16 5.67
N VAL A 133 5.72 13.49 4.55
CA VAL A 133 5.19 14.11 3.32
C VAL A 133 3.76 14.62 3.49
N MET A 134 2.95 13.92 4.28
CA MET A 134 1.56 14.28 4.52
C MET A 134 1.24 14.19 6.00
N ASN A 135 0.49 15.17 6.50
CA ASN A 135 -0.07 15.18 7.85
C ASN A 135 -1.58 14.97 7.83
N ALA A 136 -2.13 14.52 8.95
CA ALA A 136 -3.55 14.22 9.12
C ALA A 136 -4.44 15.46 9.33
N ARG A 137 -3.86 16.68 9.35
CA ARG A 137 -4.55 17.98 9.55
C ARG A 137 -5.51 17.95 10.74
N ARG A 138 -4.98 17.69 11.93
CA ARG A 138 -5.69 17.69 13.20
C ARG A 138 -5.39 18.98 13.97
N TRP A 139 -6.40 19.52 14.64
CA TRP A 139 -6.19 20.58 15.62
C TRP A 139 -5.56 19.96 16.86
N ILE A 140 -4.25 20.20 17.03
CA ILE A 140 -3.46 19.71 18.15
C ILE A 140 -2.90 20.87 18.97
N MET A 141 -2.80 20.66 20.29
CA MET A 141 -2.15 21.59 21.19
C MET A 141 -0.64 21.32 21.17
N LEU A 142 0.11 22.26 20.60
CA LEU A 142 1.56 22.16 20.52
C LEU A 142 2.18 22.45 21.89
N GLU A 143 2.81 21.44 22.49
CA GLU A 143 3.75 21.68 23.59
C GLU A 143 5.05 22.23 23.01
N LYS A 144 5.65 23.22 23.69
CA LYS A 144 6.92 23.79 23.25
C LYS A 144 7.97 22.68 23.17
N ASP A 145 8.70 22.63 22.06
CA ASP A 145 9.83 21.73 21.81
C ASP A 145 9.51 20.22 21.72
N SER A 146 8.24 19.82 21.61
CA SER A 146 7.87 18.41 21.44
C SER A 146 8.03 17.90 20.00
N LEU A 147 8.87 16.89 19.80
CA LEU A 147 9.11 16.21 18.51
C LEU A 147 8.17 15.02 18.25
N THR A 148 7.29 14.67 19.20
CA THR A 148 6.43 13.48 19.15
C THR A 148 4.99 13.78 18.75
N GLN A 149 4.64 15.05 18.56
CA GLN A 149 3.26 15.48 18.30
C GLN A 149 2.90 15.58 16.82
N CYS A 150 3.82 15.30 15.89
CA CYS A 150 3.51 15.38 14.45
C CYS A 150 2.47 14.31 14.07
N PRO A 151 1.25 14.69 13.64
CA PRO A 151 0.23 13.74 13.21
C PRO A 151 0.53 13.29 11.78
N CYS A 152 1.63 12.55 11.62
CA CYS A 152 2.10 12.13 10.32
C CYS A 152 1.20 11.06 9.73
N LEU A 153 0.80 11.24 8.47
CA LEU A 153 -0.04 10.30 7.73
C LEU A 153 0.80 9.42 6.80
N ALA A 154 1.87 9.98 6.22
CA ALA A 154 2.76 9.29 5.29
C ALA A 154 4.22 9.66 5.56
N LEU A 155 4.99 8.67 5.99
CA LEU A 155 6.43 8.73 6.19
C LEU A 155 7.13 8.16 4.97
N ILE A 156 7.89 8.99 4.26
CA ILE A 156 8.67 8.60 3.09
C ILE A 156 10.09 9.14 3.24
N ASP A 157 11.05 8.24 3.50
CA ASP A 157 12.49 8.56 3.55
C ASP A 157 13.24 7.58 2.66
N ASN A 158 13.50 8.00 1.43
CA ASN A 158 14.17 7.19 0.42
C ASN A 158 15.53 7.79 0.08
N ASP A 159 16.57 7.00 0.29
CA ASP A 159 17.90 7.29 -0.23
C ASP A 159 18.23 6.32 -1.35
N ILE A 160 17.92 6.76 -2.57
CA ILE A 160 17.98 5.95 -3.79
C ILE A 160 19.40 5.96 -4.39
N ALA A 161 20.21 6.97 -4.05
CA ALA A 161 21.53 7.19 -4.64
C ALA A 161 22.57 7.58 -3.58
N PRO A 162 22.93 6.66 -2.66
CA PRO A 162 24.03 6.89 -1.73
C PRO A 162 25.34 7.13 -2.51
N LYS A 163 26.15 8.08 -2.04
CA LYS A 163 27.33 8.52 -2.81
C LYS A 163 28.48 7.53 -2.76
N THR A 164 28.54 6.74 -1.69
CA THR A 164 29.63 5.79 -1.45
C THR A 164 29.09 4.43 -1.04
N TYR A 165 29.87 3.37 -1.31
CA TYR A 165 29.55 2.02 -0.84
C TYR A 165 29.45 1.94 0.69
N ALA A 166 30.29 2.69 1.41
CA ALA A 166 30.26 2.74 2.88
C ALA A 166 28.95 3.35 3.41
N GLU A 167 28.48 4.44 2.80
CA GLU A 167 27.19 5.07 3.12
C GLU A 167 26.01 4.14 2.78
N TRP A 168 26.09 3.43 1.64
CA TRP A 168 25.11 2.40 1.32
C TRP A 168 25.15 1.29 2.37
N MET A 169 26.31 0.74 2.74
CA MET A 169 26.38 -0.38 3.69
C MET A 169 25.92 0.00 5.11
N ASN A 170 26.24 1.22 5.56
CA ASN A 170 25.87 1.72 6.88
C ASN A 170 24.93 2.94 6.78
N PRO A 171 23.65 2.72 6.44
CA PRO A 171 22.71 3.81 6.27
C PRO A 171 22.31 4.42 7.61
N LYS A 172 21.83 5.67 7.56
CA LYS A 172 21.31 6.38 8.73
C LYS A 172 20.23 5.57 9.45
N ASN A 173 20.37 5.42 10.77
CA ASN A 173 19.36 4.78 11.62
C ASN A 173 18.16 5.72 11.83
N VAL A 174 16.97 5.21 11.52
CA VAL A 174 15.70 5.95 11.62
C VAL A 174 14.74 5.35 12.63
N THR A 175 15.13 4.31 13.36
CA THR A 175 14.26 3.58 14.30
C THR A 175 13.58 4.51 15.30
N THR A 176 14.35 5.41 15.94
CA THR A 176 13.81 6.39 16.89
C THR A 176 12.88 7.41 16.23
N LYS A 177 13.17 7.80 14.98
CA LYS A 177 12.35 8.76 14.23
C LYS A 177 11.02 8.15 13.80
N VAL A 178 11.04 6.89 13.37
CA VAL A 178 9.82 6.11 13.06
C VAL A 178 8.97 5.99 14.32
N ALA A 179 9.56 5.63 15.47
CA ALA A 179 8.86 5.54 16.75
C ALA A 179 8.19 6.87 17.15
N GLN A 180 8.91 7.99 17.03
CA GLN A 180 8.40 9.33 17.30
C GLN A 180 7.21 9.70 16.42
N LEU A 181 7.28 9.42 15.12
CA LEU A 181 6.19 9.73 14.18
C LEU A 181 4.99 8.78 14.36
N ALA A 182 5.24 7.55 14.79
CA ALA A 182 4.21 6.54 15.07
C ALA A 182 3.46 6.79 16.37
N THR A 183 4.03 7.54 17.33
CA THR A 183 3.42 7.80 18.64
C THR A 183 2.00 8.37 18.55
N THR A 184 1.70 9.13 17.49
CA THR A 184 0.37 9.74 17.30
C THR A 184 -0.70 8.79 16.75
N GLY A 185 -0.31 7.59 16.27
CA GLY A 185 -1.24 6.59 15.72
C GLY A 185 -1.83 6.92 14.35
N PHE A 186 -1.42 8.04 13.71
CA PHE A 186 -1.99 8.46 12.43
C PHE A 186 -1.27 7.89 11.19
N LEU A 187 -0.12 7.22 11.35
CA LEU A 187 0.64 6.73 10.19
C LEU A 187 -0.17 5.69 9.41
N GLN A 188 -0.28 5.92 8.09
CA GLN A 188 -0.94 4.99 7.17
C GLN A 188 0.02 4.43 6.13
N ILE A 189 1.15 5.12 5.90
CA ILE A 189 2.13 4.80 4.87
C ILE A 189 3.51 4.95 5.49
N VAL A 190 4.30 3.89 5.43
CA VAL A 190 5.73 3.89 5.76
C VAL A 190 6.49 3.37 4.55
N GLN A 191 7.32 4.23 3.95
CA GLN A 191 8.20 3.86 2.86
C GLN A 191 9.62 4.30 3.19
N LEU A 192 10.51 3.33 3.36
CA LEU A 192 11.90 3.53 3.71
C LEU A 192 12.79 2.81 2.70
N THR A 193 13.75 3.54 2.14
CA THR A 193 14.77 2.98 1.24
C THR A 193 16.15 3.38 1.74
N ASN A 194 17.04 2.40 1.94
CA ASN A 194 18.40 2.61 2.43
C ASN A 194 18.45 3.43 3.74
N ARG A 195 17.66 3.00 4.72
CA ARG A 195 17.61 3.53 6.09
C ARG A 195 17.61 2.39 7.08
N LYS A 196 18.45 2.45 8.11
CA LYS A 196 18.52 1.36 9.09
C LYS A 196 17.28 1.39 10.00
N LEU A 197 16.44 0.37 9.86
CA LEU A 197 15.28 0.04 10.69
C LEU A 197 15.37 -1.46 11.05
N GLU A 198 16.22 -1.75 12.02
CA GLU A 198 16.54 -3.12 12.43
C GLU A 198 15.35 -3.78 13.14
N VAL A 199 14.66 -3.00 13.97
CA VAL A 199 13.47 -3.40 14.72
C VAL A 199 12.33 -2.45 14.38
N ILE A 200 11.16 -3.00 14.13
CA ILE A 200 9.94 -2.21 13.96
C ILE A 200 9.47 -1.75 15.36
N PRO A 201 9.35 -0.44 15.60
CA PRO A 201 9.06 0.08 16.94
C PRO A 201 7.62 -0.25 17.40
N GLU A 202 7.44 -0.47 18.70
CA GLU A 202 6.15 -0.83 19.33
C GLU A 202 5.09 0.24 19.09
N GLU A 203 5.47 1.51 19.00
CA GLU A 203 4.57 2.63 18.73
C GLU A 203 3.82 2.48 17.40
N LEU A 204 4.38 1.74 16.44
CA LEU A 204 3.73 1.49 15.14
C LEU A 204 2.50 0.58 15.29
N ARG A 205 2.41 -0.22 16.37
CA ARG A 205 1.23 -1.03 16.72
C ARG A 205 -0.03 -0.16 16.88
N GLY A 206 0.12 1.06 17.38
CA GLY A 206 -0.99 2.01 17.55
C GLY A 206 -1.54 2.57 16.23
N CYS A 207 -0.85 2.36 15.11
CA CYS A 207 -1.23 2.87 13.79
C CYS A 207 -2.19 1.92 13.07
N THR A 208 -3.39 1.73 13.63
CA THR A 208 -4.40 0.75 13.15
C THR A 208 -4.91 0.99 11.72
N ASP A 209 -4.79 2.22 11.21
CA ASP A 209 -5.12 2.59 9.83
C ASP A 209 -3.96 2.36 8.84
N MET A 210 -2.91 1.62 9.21
CA MET A 210 -1.77 1.31 8.34
C MET A 210 -2.23 0.58 7.07
N ARG A 211 -1.84 1.10 5.90
CA ARG A 211 -2.21 0.53 4.59
C ARG A 211 -1.02 0.14 3.74
N TYR A 212 0.13 0.77 3.95
CA TYR A 212 1.28 0.60 3.06
C TYR A 212 2.57 0.55 3.87
N ILE A 213 3.29 -0.55 3.77
CA ILE A 213 4.64 -0.71 4.32
C ILE A 213 5.57 -1.14 3.19
N SER A 214 6.62 -0.35 2.95
CA SER A 214 7.70 -0.69 2.02
C SER A 214 9.04 -0.45 2.70
N LEU A 215 9.73 -1.53 3.00
CA LEU A 215 11.03 -1.55 3.66
C LEU A 215 12.07 -2.12 2.70
N VAL A 216 12.84 -1.24 2.06
CA VAL A 216 13.85 -1.63 1.08
C VAL A 216 15.23 -1.28 1.61
N TYR A 217 16.12 -2.26 1.69
CA TYR A 217 17.49 -2.11 2.17
C TYR A 217 17.57 -1.57 3.62
N THR A 218 16.63 -1.98 4.48
CA THR A 218 16.44 -1.41 5.83
C THR A 218 17.11 -2.18 6.96
N HIS A 219 17.79 -3.28 6.68
CA HIS A 219 18.38 -4.17 7.70
C HIS A 219 17.34 -4.80 8.66
N THR A 220 16.07 -4.82 8.28
CA THR A 220 15.00 -5.47 9.06
C THR A 220 15.17 -6.99 8.99
N GLN A 221 15.36 -7.63 10.15
CA GLN A 221 15.62 -9.08 10.23
C GLN A 221 14.40 -9.90 10.63
N THR A 222 13.44 -9.28 11.32
CA THR A 222 12.21 -9.92 11.77
C THR A 222 11.09 -8.89 11.89
N PHE A 223 9.86 -9.38 11.97
CA PHE A 223 8.68 -8.59 12.29
C PHE A 223 8.22 -8.90 13.73
N PRO A 224 7.69 -7.91 14.45
CA PRO A 224 7.16 -8.12 15.79
C PRO A 224 5.89 -8.96 15.75
N VAL A 225 5.61 -9.71 16.81
CA VAL A 225 4.47 -10.65 16.88
C VAL A 225 3.14 -9.94 16.64
N TRP A 226 2.96 -8.71 17.14
CA TRP A 226 1.73 -7.92 16.97
C TRP A 226 1.48 -7.42 15.54
N ILE A 227 2.38 -7.67 14.58
CA ILE A 227 2.22 -7.14 13.21
C ILE A 227 0.90 -7.59 12.55
N HIS A 228 0.36 -8.75 12.95
CA HIS A 228 -0.92 -9.27 12.47
C HIS A 228 -2.10 -8.33 12.79
N GLU A 229 -1.98 -7.49 13.83
CA GLU A 229 -3.00 -6.51 14.23
C GLU A 229 -3.21 -5.39 13.19
N LEU A 230 -2.28 -5.24 12.22
CA LEU A 230 -2.40 -4.29 11.10
C LEU A 230 -3.37 -4.79 10.02
N THR A 231 -4.61 -5.06 10.39
CA THR A 231 -5.66 -5.67 9.56
C THR A 231 -6.05 -4.87 8.30
N GLN A 232 -5.71 -3.58 8.27
CA GLN A 232 -5.96 -2.68 7.14
C GLN A 232 -4.79 -2.62 6.13
N LEU A 233 -3.71 -3.38 6.34
CA LEU A 233 -2.55 -3.34 5.47
C LEU A 233 -2.92 -3.87 4.07
N GLU A 234 -2.77 -3.02 3.05
CA GLU A 234 -3.10 -3.33 1.65
C GLU A 234 -1.83 -3.75 0.86
N TYR A 235 -0.66 -3.26 1.25
CA TYR A 235 0.61 -3.46 0.56
C TYR A 235 1.77 -3.68 1.54
N LEU A 236 2.50 -4.78 1.37
CA LEU A 236 3.72 -5.08 2.09
C LEU A 236 4.84 -5.42 1.11
N ARG A 237 5.91 -4.61 1.13
CA ARG A 237 7.16 -4.91 0.42
C ARG A 237 8.31 -4.91 1.41
N VAL A 238 9.09 -5.98 1.41
CA VAL A 238 10.31 -6.09 2.21
C VAL A 238 11.43 -6.62 1.34
N GLU A 239 12.47 -5.82 1.19
CA GLU A 239 13.63 -6.14 0.36
C GLU A 239 14.92 -5.97 1.16
N GLY A 240 15.64 -7.06 1.40
CA GLY A 240 16.90 -7.05 2.12
C GLY A 240 18.07 -6.57 1.26
N LYS A 241 19.19 -6.23 1.90
CA LYS A 241 20.48 -6.20 1.20
C LYS A 241 20.97 -7.64 1.01
N PRO A 242 21.86 -7.90 0.04
CA PRO A 242 22.44 -9.23 -0.16
C PRO A 242 23.10 -9.83 1.11
N THR A 243 23.54 -8.99 2.04
CA THR A 243 24.19 -9.41 3.29
C THR A 243 23.29 -9.37 4.52
N VAL A 244 22.21 -8.58 4.50
CA VAL A 244 21.33 -8.36 5.65
C VAL A 244 19.90 -8.19 5.17
N GLY A 245 19.02 -9.10 5.57
CA GLY A 245 17.59 -9.08 5.24
C GLY A 245 16.80 -9.88 6.27
N LEU A 246 15.56 -10.25 5.92
CA LEU A 246 14.73 -11.06 6.81
C LEU A 246 15.37 -12.43 7.06
N VAL A 247 15.30 -12.86 8.31
CA VAL A 247 15.75 -14.17 8.81
C VAL A 247 14.55 -15.04 9.20
N SER A 248 13.55 -14.43 9.83
CA SER A 248 12.32 -15.12 10.26
C SER A 248 11.13 -14.17 10.25
N LEU A 249 9.93 -14.74 10.20
CA LEU A 249 8.66 -14.04 10.35
C LEU A 249 7.82 -14.77 11.42
N PRO A 250 7.00 -14.06 12.21
CA PRO A 250 6.05 -14.69 13.14
C PRO A 250 5.13 -15.66 12.41
N ALA A 251 4.83 -16.81 13.03
CA ALA A 251 4.03 -17.87 12.42
C ALA A 251 2.59 -17.44 12.07
N ASP A 252 2.04 -16.53 12.87
CA ASP A 252 0.68 -15.96 12.83
C ASP A 252 0.61 -14.62 12.07
N MET A 253 1.73 -14.16 11.49
CA MET A 253 1.86 -12.82 10.89
C MET A 253 0.74 -12.47 9.91
N PHE A 254 0.26 -13.45 9.13
CA PHE A 254 -0.71 -13.22 8.06
C PHE A 254 -2.15 -13.61 8.40
N ASP A 255 -2.43 -14.13 9.60
CA ASP A 255 -3.72 -14.74 9.95
C ASP A 255 -4.89 -13.76 9.86
N GLU A 256 -4.68 -12.48 10.22
CA GLU A 256 -5.73 -11.44 10.21
C GLU A 256 -5.58 -10.41 9.08
N MET A 257 -4.64 -10.61 8.15
CA MET A 257 -4.29 -9.65 7.10
C MET A 257 -5.15 -9.76 5.84
N SER A 258 -6.47 -9.84 6.01
CA SER A 258 -7.45 -10.04 4.94
C SER A 258 -7.52 -8.90 3.90
N SER A 259 -7.00 -7.72 4.24
CA SER A 259 -6.91 -6.55 3.33
C SER A 259 -5.68 -6.58 2.44
N LEU A 260 -4.71 -7.46 2.69
CA LEU A 260 -3.43 -7.46 1.99
C LEU A 260 -3.64 -7.89 0.53
N THR A 261 -3.30 -6.99 -0.40
CA THR A 261 -3.45 -7.23 -1.84
C THR A 261 -2.14 -7.53 -2.53
N THR A 262 -1.03 -7.06 -1.96
CA THR A 262 0.31 -7.20 -2.54
C THR A 262 1.30 -7.57 -1.45
N LEU A 263 1.98 -8.71 -1.65
CA LEU A 263 3.08 -9.17 -0.83
C LEU A 263 4.31 -9.34 -1.73
N HIS A 264 5.35 -8.56 -1.46
CA HIS A 264 6.63 -8.66 -2.16
C HIS A 264 7.76 -8.87 -1.16
N LEU A 265 8.39 -10.04 -1.23
CA LEU A 265 9.56 -10.41 -0.45
C LEU A 265 10.75 -10.58 -1.39
N GLY A 266 11.74 -9.70 -1.25
CA GLY A 266 12.93 -9.63 -2.09
C GLY A 266 14.22 -9.76 -1.29
N SER A 267 15.25 -10.40 -1.84
CA SER A 267 16.61 -10.33 -1.29
C SER A 267 16.68 -10.70 0.21
N ASN A 268 15.93 -11.73 0.59
CA ASN A 268 15.85 -12.27 1.95
C ASN A 268 16.59 -13.59 1.98
N VAL A 269 17.92 -13.49 1.98
CA VAL A 269 18.83 -14.61 1.68
C VAL A 269 18.81 -15.68 2.78
N ALA A 270 18.57 -15.28 4.03
CA ALA A 270 18.56 -16.14 5.21
C ALA A 270 17.15 -16.65 5.59
N LEU A 271 16.09 -16.18 4.92
CA LEU A 271 14.73 -16.58 5.22
C LEU A 271 14.46 -17.98 4.67
N THR A 272 14.19 -18.93 5.56
CA THR A 272 14.02 -20.35 5.21
C THR A 272 12.57 -20.77 4.98
N GLN A 273 11.63 -20.11 5.65
CA GLN A 273 10.20 -20.44 5.64
C GLN A 273 9.34 -19.19 5.68
N LEU A 274 8.12 -19.30 5.16
CA LEU A 274 7.09 -18.27 5.25
C LEU A 274 5.93 -18.75 6.15
N PRO A 275 5.26 -17.85 6.86
CA PRO A 275 4.09 -18.19 7.65
C PRO A 275 2.89 -18.51 6.73
N SER A 276 1.88 -19.15 7.31
CA SER A 276 0.68 -19.59 6.57
C SER A 276 0.00 -18.42 5.85
N PHE A 277 -0.49 -18.66 4.64
CA PHE A 277 -1.23 -17.67 3.86
C PHE A 277 -2.75 -17.71 4.09
N HIS A 278 -3.22 -18.51 5.05
CA HIS A 278 -4.66 -18.71 5.31
C HIS A 278 -5.47 -17.39 5.44
N GLY A 279 -4.92 -16.37 6.10
CA GLY A 279 -5.58 -15.06 6.25
C GLY A 279 -5.56 -14.15 5.02
N LEU A 280 -4.76 -14.44 3.99
CA LEU A 280 -4.50 -13.57 2.84
C LEU A 280 -5.57 -13.65 1.72
N THR A 281 -6.84 -13.63 2.10
CA THR A 281 -8.00 -13.84 1.20
C THR A 281 -8.20 -12.79 0.09
N SER A 282 -7.51 -11.64 0.18
CA SER A 282 -7.55 -10.58 -0.85
C SER A 282 -6.26 -10.42 -1.64
N LEU A 283 -5.30 -11.33 -1.47
CA LEU A 283 -4.00 -11.24 -2.13
C LEU A 283 -4.16 -11.38 -3.64
N LYS A 284 -3.61 -10.41 -4.38
CA LYS A 284 -3.62 -10.35 -5.84
C LYS A 284 -2.24 -10.56 -6.44
N MET A 285 -1.20 -10.12 -5.74
CA MET A 285 0.18 -10.26 -6.20
C MET A 285 1.04 -10.82 -5.08
N LEU A 286 1.67 -11.95 -5.38
CA LEU A 286 2.73 -12.55 -4.58
C LEU A 286 4.02 -12.54 -5.40
N ALA A 287 5.05 -11.85 -4.90
CA ALA A 287 6.37 -11.84 -5.49
C ALA A 287 7.41 -12.28 -4.47
N VAL A 288 8.12 -13.36 -4.81
CA VAL A 288 9.26 -13.87 -4.05
C VAL A 288 10.49 -13.80 -4.97
N ALA A 289 11.49 -13.02 -4.56
CA ALA A 289 12.69 -12.80 -5.35
C ALA A 289 13.94 -12.90 -4.48
N VAL A 290 14.99 -13.53 -4.99
CA VAL A 290 16.29 -13.66 -4.31
C VAL A 290 16.11 -14.22 -2.89
N SER A 291 15.47 -15.37 -2.81
CA SER A 291 15.24 -16.13 -1.57
C SER A 291 16.07 -17.41 -1.64
N LEU A 292 17.37 -17.29 -1.34
CA LEU A 292 18.33 -18.38 -1.57
C LEU A 292 18.20 -19.55 -0.61
N SER A 293 17.61 -19.34 0.57
CA SER A 293 17.44 -20.39 1.59
C SER A 293 15.99 -20.86 1.77
N LEU A 294 15.04 -20.32 0.98
CA LEU A 294 13.62 -20.65 1.10
C LEU A 294 13.38 -22.06 0.55
N LEU A 295 12.89 -22.95 1.41
CA LEU A 295 12.73 -24.38 1.11
C LEU A 295 11.35 -24.73 0.53
N GLU A 296 10.30 -24.10 1.06
CA GLU A 296 8.91 -24.41 0.74
C GLU A 296 8.06 -23.13 0.76
N LEU A 297 7.00 -23.13 -0.05
CA LEU A 297 5.95 -22.12 -0.01
C LEU A 297 4.74 -22.68 0.75
N PRO A 298 4.04 -21.86 1.56
CA PRO A 298 2.79 -22.26 2.21
C PRO A 298 1.70 -22.64 1.20
N ALA A 299 0.71 -23.41 1.65
CA ALA A 299 -0.44 -23.78 0.84
C ALA A 299 -1.22 -22.54 0.36
N PHE A 300 -1.79 -22.63 -0.86
CA PHE A 300 -2.51 -21.55 -1.52
C PHE A 300 -4.04 -21.65 -1.38
N ASP A 301 -4.53 -22.45 -0.42
CA ASP A 301 -5.94 -22.77 -0.22
C ASP A 301 -6.86 -21.54 -0.11
N SER A 302 -6.37 -20.45 0.47
CA SER A 302 -7.11 -19.20 0.68
C SER A 302 -6.91 -18.15 -0.42
N LEU A 303 -5.98 -18.37 -1.36
CA LEU A 303 -5.51 -17.38 -2.33
C LEU A 303 -6.39 -17.28 -3.59
N HIS A 304 -7.71 -17.30 -3.42
CA HIS A 304 -8.68 -17.35 -4.53
C HIS A 304 -8.60 -16.17 -5.51
N LYS A 305 -8.07 -15.02 -5.06
CA LYS A 305 -7.96 -13.78 -5.86
C LYS A 305 -6.56 -13.54 -6.40
N LEU A 306 -5.66 -14.51 -6.31
CA LEU A 306 -4.29 -14.33 -6.76
C LEU A 306 -4.26 -14.18 -8.30
N GLU A 307 -3.86 -13.00 -8.76
CA GLU A 307 -3.78 -12.69 -10.18
C GLU A 307 -2.35 -12.85 -10.72
N ARG A 308 -1.34 -12.67 -9.86
CA ARG A 308 0.07 -12.67 -10.24
C ARG A 308 0.94 -13.38 -9.22
N LEU A 309 1.71 -14.35 -9.71
CA LEU A 309 2.73 -15.07 -8.95
C LEU A 309 4.08 -14.91 -9.64
N ILE A 310 5.05 -14.33 -8.94
CA ILE A 310 6.41 -14.14 -9.44
C ILE A 310 7.37 -14.86 -8.49
N ILE A 311 8.09 -15.84 -9.02
CA ILE A 311 9.17 -16.54 -8.32
C ILE A 311 10.44 -16.29 -9.12
N ALA A 312 11.21 -15.27 -8.76
CA ALA A 312 12.34 -14.86 -9.59
C ALA A 312 13.56 -15.78 -9.38
N ILE A 313 14.11 -15.80 -8.16
CA ILE A 313 15.31 -16.56 -7.80
C ILE A 313 15.04 -17.23 -6.45
N ALA A 314 14.75 -18.54 -6.47
CA ALA A 314 14.51 -19.36 -5.30
C ALA A 314 15.07 -20.78 -5.54
N PRO A 315 16.40 -20.94 -5.63
CA PRO A 315 17.02 -22.17 -6.12
C PRO A 315 16.88 -23.35 -5.16
N GLN A 316 16.54 -23.13 -3.89
CA GLN A 316 16.35 -24.18 -2.88
C GLN A 316 14.90 -24.59 -2.66
N LEU A 317 13.96 -23.98 -3.39
CA LEU A 317 12.55 -24.30 -3.23
C LEU A 317 12.28 -25.69 -3.84
N ASP A 318 11.82 -26.62 -3.01
CA ASP A 318 11.67 -28.02 -3.37
C ASP A 318 10.39 -28.32 -4.13
N SER A 319 9.33 -27.57 -3.88
CA SER A 319 8.02 -27.82 -4.49
C SER A 319 7.22 -26.54 -4.64
N LEU A 320 6.21 -26.60 -5.50
CA LEU A 320 5.18 -25.58 -5.62
C LEU A 320 3.88 -26.13 -5.00
N PRO A 321 3.11 -25.29 -4.28
CA PRO A 321 1.84 -25.69 -3.70
C PRO A 321 0.78 -25.88 -4.79
N ASP A 322 -0.34 -26.52 -4.46
CA ASP A 322 -1.44 -26.70 -5.40
C ASP A 322 -2.04 -25.35 -5.85
N PHE A 323 -2.23 -25.21 -7.15
CA PHE A 323 -2.81 -24.02 -7.77
C PHE A 323 -4.33 -24.16 -8.00
N LEU A 324 -4.91 -25.33 -7.74
CA LEU A 324 -6.34 -25.60 -7.90
C LEU A 324 -7.27 -24.59 -7.18
N PRO A 325 -6.94 -24.07 -5.98
CA PRO A 325 -7.74 -23.04 -5.30
C PRO A 325 -7.72 -21.65 -5.99
N ILE A 326 -6.79 -21.41 -6.92
CA ILE A 326 -6.61 -20.12 -7.59
C ILE A 326 -7.40 -20.11 -8.89
N HIS A 327 -8.43 -19.27 -8.98
CA HIS A 327 -9.32 -19.23 -10.15
C HIS A 327 -8.90 -18.22 -11.21
N ASP A 328 -8.25 -17.12 -10.83
CA ASP A 328 -8.02 -15.94 -11.68
C ASP A 328 -6.53 -15.63 -11.92
N LEU A 329 -5.66 -16.65 -11.95
CA LEU A 329 -4.23 -16.44 -12.18
C LEU A 329 -3.96 -15.94 -13.60
N LYS A 330 -3.57 -14.67 -13.73
CA LYS A 330 -3.29 -14.01 -15.02
C LYS A 330 -1.84 -14.16 -15.45
N SER A 331 -0.91 -14.25 -14.50
CA SER A 331 0.52 -14.31 -14.78
C SER A 331 1.25 -15.14 -13.75
N PHE A 332 1.95 -16.15 -14.23
CA PHE A 332 2.94 -16.91 -13.46
C PHE A 332 4.29 -16.75 -14.13
N VAL A 333 5.27 -16.21 -13.39
CA VAL A 333 6.61 -15.92 -13.91
C VAL A 333 7.66 -16.56 -13.02
N THR A 334 8.47 -17.44 -13.63
CA THR A 334 9.68 -18.00 -13.03
C THR A 334 10.89 -17.57 -13.86
N ILE A 335 11.94 -17.01 -13.24
CA ILE A 335 13.09 -16.46 -13.98
C ILE A 335 14.34 -17.35 -13.86
N ASP A 336 14.55 -17.99 -12.71
CA ASP A 336 15.69 -18.87 -12.43
C ASP A 336 15.25 -20.32 -12.19
N ARG A 337 16.22 -21.24 -12.15
CA ARG A 337 15.98 -22.67 -11.88
C ARG A 337 15.67 -22.90 -10.40
N GLY A 338 14.69 -23.76 -10.12
CA GLY A 338 14.35 -24.25 -8.78
C GLY A 338 14.60 -25.75 -8.64
N MET A 339 14.77 -26.25 -7.40
CA MET A 339 14.93 -27.69 -7.13
C MET A 339 13.74 -28.50 -7.62
N TRP A 340 12.53 -27.93 -7.56
CA TRP A 340 11.27 -28.51 -8.06
C TRP A 340 11.31 -28.94 -9.54
N CYS A 341 12.26 -28.46 -10.35
CA CYS A 341 12.40 -28.89 -11.74
C CYS A 341 13.13 -30.24 -11.90
N CYS A 342 13.93 -30.63 -10.90
CA CYS A 342 14.89 -31.73 -10.99
C CYS A 342 14.62 -32.86 -9.99
N ASN A 343 14.04 -32.51 -8.84
CA ASN A 343 13.91 -33.40 -7.70
C ASN A 343 12.75 -34.42 -7.82
N GLY A 344 12.10 -34.50 -8.99
CA GLY A 344 10.95 -35.37 -9.24
C GLY A 344 9.61 -34.81 -8.78
N PHE A 345 9.52 -33.52 -8.44
CA PHE A 345 8.23 -32.89 -8.07
C PHE A 345 7.17 -32.99 -9.19
N LEU A 346 7.56 -32.81 -10.46
CA LEU A 346 6.65 -32.91 -11.62
C LEU A 346 6.65 -34.29 -12.30
N GLY A 347 7.39 -35.28 -11.79
CA GLY A 347 7.53 -36.58 -12.45
C GLY A 347 8.72 -37.41 -11.96
N GLU A 348 9.46 -38.02 -12.88
CA GLU A 348 10.66 -38.78 -12.49
C GLU A 348 11.81 -37.84 -12.09
N CYS A 349 12.56 -38.23 -11.06
CA CYS A 349 13.74 -37.47 -10.66
C CYS A 349 14.87 -37.68 -11.68
N ASP A 350 15.29 -36.60 -12.33
CA ASP A 350 16.44 -36.59 -13.24
C ASP A 350 17.48 -35.57 -12.77
N LEU A 351 18.57 -36.08 -12.21
CA LEU A 351 19.71 -35.27 -11.75
C LEU A 351 20.80 -35.10 -12.82
N GLN A 352 20.64 -35.67 -14.02
CA GLN A 352 21.64 -35.60 -15.08
C GLN A 352 21.62 -34.26 -15.82
N ASN A 353 20.51 -33.51 -15.74
CA ASN A 353 20.41 -32.20 -16.37
C ASN A 353 21.42 -31.22 -15.71
N PRO A 354 22.24 -30.49 -16.49
CA PRO A 354 23.21 -29.52 -15.96
C PRO A 354 22.59 -28.44 -15.06
N LEU A 355 21.29 -28.19 -15.19
CA LEU A 355 20.54 -27.27 -14.34
C LEU A 355 20.29 -27.82 -12.92
N CYS A 356 20.47 -29.12 -12.71
CA CYS A 356 20.27 -29.78 -11.42
C CYS A 356 21.55 -29.85 -10.58
N GLY A 357 22.70 -29.47 -11.14
CA GLY A 357 23.97 -29.38 -10.41
C GLY A 357 24.05 -28.17 -9.46
N VAL A 358 25.23 -27.88 -8.93
CA VAL A 358 25.49 -26.68 -8.11
C VAL A 358 25.18 -25.42 -8.90
N HIS A 359 24.52 -24.44 -8.26
CA HIS A 359 24.16 -23.19 -8.93
C HIS A 359 25.39 -22.34 -9.27
N PRO A 360 25.63 -21.98 -10.54
CA PRO A 360 26.87 -21.34 -10.96
C PRO A 360 27.05 -19.92 -10.37
N VAL A 361 25.95 -19.19 -10.18
CA VAL A 361 25.97 -17.82 -9.60
C VAL A 361 25.89 -17.85 -8.07
N TRP A 362 24.90 -18.53 -7.51
CA TRP A 362 24.60 -18.50 -6.07
C TRP A 362 25.34 -19.55 -5.24
N GLY A 363 25.96 -20.56 -5.86
CA GLY A 363 26.64 -21.65 -5.15
C GLY A 363 25.70 -22.57 -4.37
N SER A 364 24.39 -22.53 -4.61
CA SER A 364 23.42 -23.39 -3.93
C SER A 364 23.67 -24.87 -4.27
N PRO A 365 23.41 -25.80 -3.32
CA PRO A 365 23.69 -27.21 -3.53
C PRO A 365 22.93 -27.80 -4.72
N ALA A 366 23.46 -28.89 -5.27
CA ALA A 366 22.81 -29.66 -6.31
C ALA A 366 21.45 -30.21 -5.82
N ALA A 367 20.51 -30.35 -6.74
CA ALA A 367 19.21 -30.92 -6.45
C ALA A 367 19.35 -32.36 -5.94
N THR A 368 18.46 -32.75 -5.04
CA THR A 368 18.35 -34.13 -4.54
C THR A 368 16.95 -34.64 -4.81
N CYS A 369 16.79 -35.94 -5.08
CA CYS A 369 15.46 -36.50 -5.33
C CYS A 369 14.60 -36.46 -4.09
N LEU A 370 13.33 -36.08 -4.26
CA LEU A 370 12.35 -36.18 -3.18
C LEU A 370 12.06 -37.65 -2.85
N PRO A 371 11.81 -37.99 -1.57
CA PRO A 371 11.46 -39.34 -1.17
C PRO A 371 10.11 -39.77 -1.78
N ALA A 372 10.01 -41.01 -2.26
CA ALA A 372 8.85 -41.54 -3.00
C ALA A 372 7.51 -41.59 -2.22
N ASN A 373 7.53 -41.35 -0.91
CA ASN A 373 6.38 -41.55 0.00
C ASN A 373 5.52 -40.30 0.24
N ARG A 374 5.49 -39.31 -0.67
CA ARG A 374 4.71 -38.09 -0.45
C ARG A 374 3.23 -38.28 -0.83
N THR A 375 2.35 -38.05 0.14
CA THR A 375 1.00 -37.57 -0.12
C THR A 375 1.11 -36.16 -0.68
N ALA A 376 0.49 -35.90 -1.83
CA ALA A 376 0.33 -34.55 -2.35
C ALA A 376 -0.32 -33.68 -1.25
N SER A 377 0.39 -32.65 -0.81
CA SER A 377 -0.09 -31.66 0.16
C SER A 377 -0.47 -30.38 -0.56
#